data_AF-A0A4Z2DHM4-F1
#
_entry.id   AF-A0A4Z2DHM4-F1
#
_cell.length_a   1.000
_cell.length_b   1.000
_cell.length_c   1.000
_cell.angle_alpha   90.00
_cell.angle_beta   90.00
_cell.angle_gamma   90.00
#
_symmetry.space_group_name_H-M   'P 1'
#
loop_
_entity.id
_entity.type
_entity.pdbx_description
1 polymer ?
#
loop_
_entity_poly.entity_id
_entity_poly.type
_entity_poly.pdbx_seq_one_letter_code
_entity_poly.pdbx_strand_id
1 'polypeptide(L)'
;MSEDEGSSSLVSGNIKELGEQLVAFRLAEYCRPGAPAEQTVSFHNAGHKLDTLHTTMIVGLYFDRLSLLLPNVISNAIRATKSTGGGRFLTEFGLCGDDGNPRSVNTIECNNILNEADKHFESWTYWDSNLLDLSGNPIVTEVKSFIRPYPHSIRGVFRKQQFDHKTGDFHLSFIANTTKEQNNQKQTLIAEIYIPRSVHYPNGFSMSVKPDNLSTKMNENMMYVYLPSGVSNASVFVRIEIVRNRSSELF
;
A
#
# COMPACT_ATOMS: atom_id res chain seq x y z
N MET A 1 -12.40 48.80 16.27
CA MET A 1 -11.99 47.67 17.13
C MET A 1 -12.79 46.48 16.66
N SER A 2 -12.14 45.64 15.87
CA SER A 2 -12.68 44.49 15.15
C SER A 2 -11.76 43.33 15.47
N GLU A 3 -12.29 42.29 16.10
CA GLU A 3 -11.63 40.99 16.30
C GLU A 3 -12.62 39.96 15.72
N ASP A 4 -12.41 39.53 14.48
CA ASP A 4 -11.67 38.33 14.04
C ASP A 4 -12.33 37.02 14.47
N GLU A 5 -13.36 36.63 13.69
CA GLU A 5 -13.77 35.24 13.52
C GLU A 5 -12.92 34.61 12.42
N GLY A 6 -12.01 33.71 12.78
CA GLY A 6 -11.12 33.10 11.79
C GLY A 6 -10.27 31.95 12.31
N SER A 7 -10.85 30.91 12.89
CA SER A 7 -10.14 29.62 13.08
C SER A 7 -11.11 28.49 13.45
N SER A 8 -11.79 27.90 12.46
CA SER A 8 -12.56 26.67 12.69
C SER A 8 -12.70 25.76 11.47
N SER A 9 -12.27 26.19 10.27
CA SER A 9 -12.53 25.44 9.02
C SER A 9 -11.37 24.53 8.56
N LEU A 10 -10.18 24.62 9.18
CA LEU A 10 -9.00 23.85 8.76
C LEU A 10 -8.91 22.44 9.37
N VAL A 11 -9.60 22.16 10.48
CA VAL A 11 -9.49 20.88 11.20
C VAL A 11 -10.54 19.87 10.73
N SER A 12 -11.72 20.31 10.25
CA SER A 12 -12.80 19.40 9.86
C SER A 12 -12.60 18.73 8.50
N GLY A 13 -11.74 19.28 7.63
CA GLY A 13 -11.46 18.73 6.29
C GLY A 13 -10.64 17.43 6.32
N ASN A 14 -9.72 17.29 7.29
CA ASN A 14 -8.84 16.12 7.41
C ASN A 14 -9.54 14.87 7.99
N ILE A 15 -10.65 15.03 8.72
CA ILE A 15 -11.29 13.92 9.47
C ILE A 15 -12.13 13.04 8.54
N LYS A 16 -12.78 13.62 7.53
CA LYS A 16 -13.57 12.86 6.54
C LYS A 16 -12.69 11.96 5.67
N GLU A 17 -11.51 12.44 5.31
CA GLU A 17 -10.58 11.73 4.43
C GLU A 17 -9.98 10.47 5.09
N LEU A 18 -9.82 10.47 6.41
CA LEU A 18 -9.31 9.32 7.17
C LEU A 18 -10.40 8.26 7.44
N GLY A 19 -11.67 8.65 7.56
CA GLY A 19 -12.80 7.74 7.79
C GLY A 19 -13.14 6.85 6.60
N GLU A 20 -12.98 7.35 5.36
CA GLU A 20 -13.15 6.55 4.13
C GLU A 20 -11.97 5.60 3.84
N GLN A 21 -10.83 5.79 4.51
CA GLN A 21 -9.61 4.99 4.33
C GLN A 21 -9.55 3.72 5.19
N LEU A 22 -10.50 3.51 6.11
CA LEU A 22 -10.47 2.40 7.06
C LEU A 22 -10.78 1.02 6.46
N VAL A 23 -11.11 0.95 5.17
CA VAL A 23 -11.31 -0.30 4.45
C VAL A 23 -10.34 -0.36 3.27
N ALA A 24 -9.07 -0.64 3.59
CA ALA A 24 -8.05 -0.86 2.56
C ALA A 24 -8.25 -2.24 1.92
N PHE A 25 -9.09 -2.32 0.90
CA PHE A 25 -9.09 -3.43 -0.04
C PHE A 25 -8.06 -3.15 -1.12
N ARG A 26 -6.92 -3.84 -1.05
CA ARG A 26 -6.05 -3.98 -2.23
C ARG A 26 -6.50 -5.25 -2.95
N LEU A 27 -6.99 -5.16 -4.18
CA LEU A 27 -7.23 -6.34 -5.03
C LEU A 27 -6.20 -6.36 -6.15
N ALA A 28 -5.21 -7.24 -6.04
CA ALA A 28 -4.26 -7.57 -7.10
C ALA A 28 -4.71 -8.88 -7.76
N GLU A 29 -5.41 -8.77 -8.89
CA GLU A 29 -5.75 -9.94 -9.68
C GLU A 29 -4.54 -10.40 -10.50
N TYR A 30 -4.05 -11.61 -10.22
CA TYR A 30 -3.09 -12.30 -11.06
C TYR A 30 -3.73 -13.57 -11.62
N CYS A 31 -4.43 -13.46 -12.75
CA CYS A 31 -5.02 -14.61 -13.44
C CYS A 31 -4.03 -15.18 -14.46
N ARG A 32 -3.71 -16.47 -14.34
CA ARG A 32 -2.90 -17.18 -15.34
C ARG A 32 -3.79 -17.51 -16.56
N PRO A 33 -3.31 -17.35 -17.81
CA PRO A 33 -4.06 -17.83 -18.97
C PRO A 33 -4.26 -19.35 -18.88
N GLY A 34 -5.52 -19.81 -18.82
CA GLY A 34 -5.89 -21.25 -18.79
C GLY A 34 -6.16 -21.86 -17.41
N ALA A 35 -6.17 -21.08 -16.33
CA ALA A 35 -6.72 -21.53 -15.04
C ALA A 35 -8.26 -21.59 -15.10
N PRO A 36 -8.94 -22.50 -14.35
CA PRO A 36 -10.39 -22.44 -14.20
C PRO A 36 -10.80 -21.05 -13.67
N ALA A 37 -11.93 -20.55 -14.15
CA ALA A 37 -12.39 -19.18 -13.86
C ALA A 37 -12.35 -18.85 -12.36
N GLU A 38 -11.73 -17.71 -12.05
CA GLU A 38 -11.89 -16.94 -10.80
C GLU A 38 -11.66 -17.71 -9.48
N GLN A 39 -10.45 -18.23 -9.28
CA GLN A 39 -10.04 -18.77 -7.97
C GLN A 39 -9.03 -17.84 -7.28
N THR A 40 -9.23 -17.60 -5.98
CA THR A 40 -8.30 -16.82 -5.13
C THR A 40 -7.85 -17.68 -3.97
N VAL A 41 -6.54 -17.75 -3.73
CA VAL A 41 -5.99 -18.38 -2.53
C VAL A 41 -6.02 -17.35 -1.40
N SER A 42 -6.94 -17.56 -0.46
CA SER A 42 -7.01 -16.80 0.80
C SER A 42 -6.19 -17.51 1.87
N PHE A 43 -5.38 -16.76 2.62
CA PHE A 43 -4.58 -17.31 3.71
C PHE A 43 -4.44 -16.32 4.86
N HIS A 44 -4.26 -16.85 6.07
CA HIS A 44 -4.10 -16.06 7.29
C HIS A 44 -2.66 -16.12 7.76
N ASN A 45 -2.15 -15.02 8.29
CA ASN A 45 -0.90 -14.99 9.02
C ASN A 45 -1.19 -14.81 10.51
N ALA A 46 -1.62 -15.89 11.15
CA ALA A 46 -1.70 -15.98 12.61
C ALA A 46 -0.35 -16.44 13.15
N GLY A 47 0.31 -15.61 13.97
CA GLY A 47 1.54 -16.01 14.64
C GLY A 47 1.32 -17.28 15.47
N HIS A 48 2.07 -18.35 15.16
CA HIS A 48 1.82 -19.74 15.57
C HIS A 48 1.82 -20.05 17.09
N LYS A 49 1.87 -19.04 17.97
CA LYS A 49 1.75 -19.19 19.43
C LYS A 49 0.69 -18.30 20.10
N LEU A 50 -0.04 -17.48 19.34
CA LEU A 50 -1.09 -16.62 19.90
C LEU A 50 -2.39 -17.37 20.22
N ASP A 51 -2.71 -18.46 19.51
CA ASP A 51 -3.90 -19.27 19.82
C ASP A 51 -3.80 -20.11 21.10
N THR A 52 -2.64 -20.13 21.78
CA THR A 52 -2.42 -20.99 22.95
C THR A 52 -2.10 -20.25 24.26
N LEU A 53 -1.97 -18.92 24.29
CA LEU A 53 -1.54 -18.20 25.49
C LEU A 53 -2.35 -16.92 25.70
N HIS A 54 -3.48 -17.07 26.40
CA HIS A 54 -4.24 -15.98 27.01
C HIS A 54 -3.63 -15.51 28.35
N THR A 55 -2.32 -15.69 28.55
CA THR A 55 -1.68 -15.43 29.85
C THR A 55 -0.29 -14.83 29.67
N THR A 56 -0.18 -13.56 30.05
CA THR A 56 1.02 -12.84 30.49
C THR A 56 2.31 -13.65 30.58
N MET A 57 3.24 -13.47 29.63
CA MET A 57 4.69 -13.41 29.89
C MET A 57 5.52 -13.07 28.63
N ILE A 58 6.40 -12.08 28.80
CA ILE A 58 7.64 -11.78 28.04
C ILE A 58 7.44 -11.55 26.54
N VAL A 59 6.97 -10.35 26.22
CA VAL A 59 6.75 -9.82 24.87
C VAL A 59 8.07 -9.83 24.04
N GLY A 60 9.23 -9.56 24.64
CA GLY A 60 10.51 -9.38 23.92
C GLY A 60 11.19 -10.58 23.23
N LEU A 61 10.81 -11.84 23.49
CA LEU A 61 11.45 -13.03 22.87
C LEU A 61 10.60 -13.68 21.76
N TYR A 62 9.38 -13.18 21.52
CA TYR A 62 8.44 -13.76 20.55
C TYR A 62 8.51 -13.06 19.18
N PHE A 63 9.06 -11.85 19.12
CA PHE A 63 9.16 -11.00 17.92
C PHE A 63 10.09 -11.53 16.83
N ASP A 64 11.20 -12.16 17.19
CA ASP A 64 12.15 -12.68 16.19
C ASP A 64 11.52 -13.75 15.30
N ARG A 65 10.55 -14.52 15.81
CA ARG A 65 9.98 -15.66 15.08
C ARG A 65 8.96 -15.28 14.01
N LEU A 66 8.23 -14.17 14.15
CA LEU A 66 7.19 -13.83 13.18
C LEU A 66 7.80 -13.33 11.85
N SER A 67 8.82 -12.48 11.95
CA SER A 67 9.65 -12.05 10.82
C SER A 67 10.33 -13.22 10.11
N LEU A 68 10.65 -14.29 10.85
CA LEU A 68 11.21 -15.55 10.33
C LEU A 68 10.16 -16.44 9.63
N LEU A 69 8.89 -16.39 10.06
CA LEU A 69 7.83 -17.25 9.53
C LEU A 69 7.09 -16.62 8.34
N LEU A 70 6.95 -15.30 8.32
CA LEU A 70 6.19 -14.60 7.29
C LEU A 70 6.69 -14.88 5.84
N PRO A 71 8.00 -14.86 5.54
CA PRO A 71 8.48 -15.23 4.21
C PRO A 71 8.11 -16.68 3.83
N ASN A 72 8.05 -17.59 4.81
CA ASN A 72 7.64 -18.98 4.59
C ASN A 72 6.14 -19.09 4.31
N VAL A 73 5.30 -18.36 5.04
CA VAL A 73 3.84 -18.33 4.81
C VAL A 73 3.53 -17.83 3.40
N ILE A 74 4.10 -16.70 3.01
CA ILE A 74 3.91 -16.14 1.66
C ILE A 74 4.50 -17.08 0.60
N SER A 75 5.67 -17.67 0.84
CA SER A 75 6.25 -18.66 -0.08
C SER A 75 5.37 -19.90 -0.26
N ASN A 76 4.67 -20.35 0.79
CA ASN A 76 3.73 -21.47 0.72
C ASN A 76 2.51 -21.07 -0.13
N ALA A 77 1.95 -19.89 0.10
CA ALA A 77 0.86 -19.34 -0.71
C ALA A 77 1.27 -19.24 -2.19
N ILE A 78 2.46 -18.71 -2.50
CA ILE A 78 3.02 -18.67 -3.87
C ILE A 78 3.06 -20.06 -4.50
N ARG A 79 3.51 -21.08 -3.76
CA ARG A 79 3.56 -22.45 -4.29
C ARG A 79 2.17 -23.02 -4.56
N ALA A 80 1.23 -22.83 -3.64
CA ALA A 80 -0.16 -23.25 -3.83
C ALA A 80 -0.77 -22.58 -5.07
N THR A 81 -0.63 -21.26 -5.20
CA THR A 81 -1.16 -20.50 -6.34
C THR A 81 -0.51 -20.89 -7.66
N LYS A 82 0.79 -21.22 -7.68
CA LYS A 82 1.45 -21.75 -8.89
C LYS A 82 0.82 -23.06 -9.39
N SER A 83 0.33 -23.89 -8.47
CA SER A 83 -0.37 -25.14 -8.80
C SER A 83 -1.84 -24.95 -9.17
N THR A 84 -2.53 -23.97 -8.60
CA THR A 84 -3.99 -23.77 -8.81
C THR A 84 -4.32 -22.74 -9.89
N GLY A 85 -3.43 -21.79 -10.18
CA GLY A 85 -3.60 -20.78 -11.23
C GLY A 85 -4.40 -19.54 -10.84
N GLY A 86 -4.69 -19.35 -9.56
CA GLY A 86 -5.50 -18.25 -9.02
C GLY A 86 -4.74 -16.98 -8.60
N GLY A 87 -5.47 -16.04 -8.00
CA GLY A 87 -4.90 -14.90 -7.27
C GLY A 87 -4.45 -15.27 -5.85
N ARG A 88 -3.85 -14.31 -5.13
CA ARG A 88 -3.52 -14.45 -3.69
C ARG A 88 -4.05 -13.26 -2.92
N PHE A 89 -4.51 -13.53 -1.71
CA PHE A 89 -5.02 -12.52 -0.80
C PHE A 89 -4.74 -12.92 0.65
N LEU A 90 -3.94 -12.13 1.36
CA LEU A 90 -3.73 -12.24 2.81
C LEU A 90 -4.96 -11.71 3.54
N THR A 91 -5.92 -12.57 3.86
CA THR A 91 -7.21 -12.13 4.41
C THR A 91 -7.12 -11.69 5.87
N GLU A 92 -6.09 -12.10 6.61
CA GLU A 92 -5.98 -11.79 8.03
C GLU A 92 -4.53 -11.61 8.48
N PHE A 93 -4.29 -10.48 9.13
CA PHE A 93 -3.15 -10.18 10.00
C PHE A 93 -3.58 -9.12 11.03
N GLY A 94 -2.89 -9.02 12.16
CA GLY A 94 -3.35 -8.28 13.34
C GLY A 94 -2.23 -7.67 14.17
N LEU A 95 -2.62 -6.95 15.23
CA LEU A 95 -1.74 -6.43 16.30
C LEU A 95 -0.70 -5.39 15.83
N CYS A 96 -1.19 -4.32 15.21
CA CYS A 96 -0.34 -3.23 14.70
C CYS A 96 0.04 -2.16 15.74
N GLY A 97 0.46 -2.58 16.93
CA GLY A 97 0.92 -1.68 18.00
C GLY A 97 2.45 -1.62 18.11
N ASP A 98 2.94 -0.62 18.85
CA ASP A 98 4.33 -0.64 19.33
C ASP A 98 4.52 -1.81 20.31
N ASP A 99 5.62 -2.56 20.19
CA ASP A 99 5.94 -3.64 21.11
C ASP A 99 6.39 -3.17 22.50
N GLY A 100 6.47 -1.85 22.71
CA GLY A 100 6.91 -1.21 23.94
C GLY A 100 8.42 -1.26 24.15
N ASN A 101 9.18 -1.74 23.16
CA ASN A 101 10.63 -1.84 23.23
C ASN A 101 11.31 -0.80 22.32
N PRO A 102 11.90 0.27 22.88
CA PRO A 102 12.54 1.33 22.10
C PRO A 102 13.79 0.87 21.34
N ARG A 103 14.26 -0.37 21.56
CA ARG A 103 15.39 -0.98 20.84
C ARG A 103 14.96 -1.90 19.70
N SER A 104 13.66 -2.18 19.54
CA SER A 104 13.17 -3.00 18.44
C SER A 104 13.25 -2.23 17.12
N VAL A 105 13.89 -2.83 16.11
CA VAL A 105 13.91 -2.27 14.76
C VAL A 105 12.54 -2.51 14.13
N ASN A 106 11.84 -1.44 13.76
CA ASN A 106 10.43 -1.46 13.31
C ASN A 106 9.47 -1.87 14.44
N THR A 107 9.32 -1.00 15.44
CA THR A 107 8.47 -1.21 16.62
C THR A 107 7.01 -1.57 16.30
N ILE A 108 6.55 -1.30 15.07
CA ILE A 108 5.22 -1.69 14.58
C ILE A 108 5.34 -2.94 13.68
N GLU A 109 4.88 -4.08 14.19
CA GLU A 109 4.87 -5.40 13.52
C GLU A 109 4.31 -5.34 12.09
N CYS A 110 3.23 -4.59 11.91
CA CYS A 110 2.53 -4.48 10.63
C CYS A 110 3.36 -3.80 9.54
N ASN A 111 4.36 -2.98 9.87
CA ASN A 111 5.26 -2.46 8.85
C ASN A 111 6.05 -3.60 8.20
N ASN A 112 6.49 -4.60 8.97
CA ASN A 112 7.18 -5.77 8.43
C ASN A 112 6.25 -6.63 7.57
N ILE A 113 5.01 -6.86 8.03
CA ILE A 113 4.01 -7.62 7.28
C ILE A 113 3.72 -6.97 5.93
N LEU A 114 3.41 -5.67 5.95
CA LEU A 114 3.06 -4.91 4.76
C LEU A 114 4.25 -4.74 3.81
N ASN A 115 5.47 -4.61 4.34
CA ASN A 115 6.68 -4.57 3.51
C ASN A 115 6.94 -5.90 2.81
N GLU A 116 6.70 -7.03 3.47
CA GLU A 116 6.79 -8.34 2.82
C GLU A 116 5.66 -8.53 1.80
N ALA A 117 4.43 -8.11 2.12
CA ALA A 117 3.32 -8.13 1.17
C ALA A 117 3.64 -7.35 -0.12
N ASP A 118 4.23 -6.16 0.02
CA ASP A 118 4.66 -5.33 -1.11
C ASP A 118 5.71 -6.01 -2.00
N LYS A 119 6.67 -6.76 -1.42
CA LYS A 119 7.68 -7.52 -2.19
C LYS A 119 7.04 -8.56 -3.11
N HIS A 120 5.92 -9.14 -2.70
CA HIS A 120 5.26 -10.23 -3.41
C HIS A 120 4.00 -9.79 -4.16
N PHE A 121 3.71 -8.49 -4.20
CA PHE A 121 2.46 -7.92 -4.72
C PHE A 121 1.22 -8.60 -4.13
N GLU A 122 1.30 -8.88 -2.83
CA GLU A 122 0.27 -9.56 -2.07
C GLU A 122 -0.80 -8.55 -1.64
N SER A 123 -2.04 -8.90 -1.91
CA SER A 123 -3.22 -8.17 -1.45
C SER A 123 -3.52 -8.54 -0.01
N TRP A 124 -4.19 -7.68 0.74
CA TRP A 124 -4.43 -7.95 2.15
C TRP A 124 -5.69 -7.28 2.71
N THR A 125 -6.22 -7.84 3.79
CA THR A 125 -7.19 -7.21 4.70
C THR A 125 -6.70 -7.34 6.15
N TYR A 126 -6.92 -6.29 6.92
CA TYR A 126 -6.60 -6.26 8.35
C TYR A 126 -7.75 -6.88 9.16
N TRP A 127 -7.42 -7.65 10.20
CA TRP A 127 -8.40 -8.42 10.98
C TRP A 127 -9.13 -7.60 12.06
N ASP A 128 -8.52 -6.55 12.59
CA ASP A 128 -9.06 -5.84 13.77
C ASP A 128 -9.82 -4.55 13.41
N SER A 129 -10.71 -4.13 14.30
CA SER A 129 -11.58 -2.95 14.19
C SER A 129 -11.19 -1.80 15.13
N ASN A 130 -10.18 -1.99 15.98
CA ASN A 130 -9.68 -1.00 16.94
C ASN A 130 -8.86 0.14 16.31
N LEU A 131 -9.31 0.64 15.15
CA LEU A 131 -8.66 1.71 14.40
C LEU A 131 -9.23 3.10 14.73
N LEU A 132 -10.35 3.14 15.46
CA LEU A 132 -11.07 4.36 15.84
C LEU A 132 -11.08 4.54 17.37
N ASP A 133 -10.98 5.79 17.81
CA ASP A 133 -11.17 6.17 19.22
C ASP A 133 -12.66 6.13 19.61
N LEU A 134 -12.96 6.39 20.89
CA LEU A 134 -14.34 6.40 21.41
C LEU A 134 -15.23 7.47 20.75
N SER A 135 -14.65 8.46 20.07
CA SER A 135 -15.35 9.49 19.32
C SER A 135 -15.51 9.14 17.84
N GLY A 136 -15.00 7.98 17.40
CA GLY A 136 -15.01 7.54 16.00
C GLY A 136 -13.90 8.15 15.15
N ASN A 137 -12.90 8.82 15.73
CA ASN A 137 -11.77 9.35 14.98
C ASN A 137 -10.66 8.31 14.81
N PRO A 138 -9.97 8.27 13.67
CA PRO A 138 -8.84 7.36 13.45
C PRO A 138 -7.70 7.57 14.45
N ILE A 139 -7.28 6.49 15.11
CA ILE A 139 -6.12 6.49 16.00
C ILE A 139 -4.86 6.51 15.13
N VAL A 140 -4.25 7.68 14.98
CA VAL A 140 -3.14 7.91 14.02
C VAL A 140 -2.00 6.89 14.16
N THR A 141 -1.65 6.50 15.38
CA THR A 141 -0.58 5.52 15.64
C THR A 141 -0.89 4.14 15.10
N GLU A 142 -2.16 3.76 15.05
CA GLU A 142 -2.65 2.46 14.55
C GLU A 142 -2.87 2.51 13.04
N VAL A 143 -3.49 3.58 12.52
CA VAL A 143 -3.92 3.62 11.11
C VAL A 143 -2.80 3.96 10.13
N LYS A 144 -1.78 4.70 10.57
CA LYS A 144 -0.74 5.26 9.69
C LYS A 144 0.05 4.20 8.92
N SER A 145 0.20 3.00 9.47
CA SER A 145 0.90 1.91 8.79
C SER A 145 0.17 1.40 7.55
N PHE A 146 -1.17 1.48 7.54
CA PHE A 146 -2.03 1.00 6.46
C PHE A 146 -2.24 2.05 5.36
N ILE A 147 -2.16 3.33 5.71
CA ILE A 147 -2.32 4.44 4.77
C ILE A 147 -1.05 4.54 3.93
N ARG A 148 -1.02 3.91 2.77
CA ARG A 148 0.20 3.82 1.94
C ARG A 148 -0.08 4.29 0.53
N PRO A 149 0.92 4.81 -0.21
CA PRO A 149 0.81 4.87 -1.64
C PRO A 149 0.77 3.45 -2.23
N TYR A 150 -0.14 3.20 -3.17
CA TYR A 150 -0.24 1.92 -3.86
C TYR A 150 -0.89 2.06 -5.24
N PRO A 151 -0.54 1.22 -6.22
CA PRO A 151 -1.26 1.14 -7.47
C PRO A 151 -2.64 0.52 -7.22
N HIS A 152 -3.68 1.32 -7.44
CA HIS A 152 -5.06 0.84 -7.44
C HIS A 152 -5.33 0.00 -8.69
N SER A 153 -4.81 0.42 -9.84
CA SER A 153 -4.87 -0.35 -11.09
C SER A 153 -3.58 -0.18 -11.90
N ILE A 154 -3.15 -1.25 -12.58
CA ILE A 154 -2.06 -1.21 -13.57
C ILE A 154 -2.49 -2.00 -14.80
N ARG A 155 -2.33 -1.41 -15.97
CA ARG A 155 -2.49 -2.08 -17.27
C ARG A 155 -1.16 -2.68 -17.71
N GLY A 156 -0.81 -3.84 -17.17
CA GLY A 156 0.48 -4.44 -17.45
C GLY A 156 0.90 -5.51 -16.45
N VAL A 157 2.20 -5.80 -16.43
CA VAL A 157 2.80 -6.78 -15.53
C VAL A 157 3.57 -6.05 -14.44
N PHE A 158 3.12 -6.18 -13.21
CA PHE A 158 3.81 -5.66 -12.03
C PHE A 158 5.24 -6.23 -11.93
N ARG A 159 6.19 -5.42 -11.47
CA ARG A 159 7.58 -5.85 -11.24
C ARG A 159 8.02 -5.69 -9.79
N LYS A 160 7.83 -4.49 -9.22
CA LYS A 160 8.24 -4.20 -7.85
C LYS A 160 7.48 -3.02 -7.28
N GLN A 161 7.19 -3.10 -5.98
CA GLN A 161 6.73 -2.00 -5.14
C GLN A 161 7.57 -1.96 -3.88
N GLN A 162 7.79 -0.77 -3.35
CA GLN A 162 8.34 -0.55 -2.04
C GLN A 162 7.84 0.78 -1.50
N PHE A 163 7.46 0.81 -0.22
CA PHE A 163 7.17 2.02 0.51
C PHE A 163 7.93 2.02 1.84
N ASP A 164 8.61 3.11 2.14
CA ASP A 164 9.25 3.34 3.44
C ASP A 164 8.38 4.28 4.28
N HIS A 165 7.81 3.79 5.37
CA HIS A 165 6.96 4.61 6.24
C HIS A 165 7.68 5.78 6.91
N LYS A 166 8.98 5.62 7.19
CA LYS A 166 9.78 6.63 7.89
C LYS A 166 10.03 7.79 6.94
N THR A 167 10.59 7.52 5.76
CA THR A 167 10.94 8.58 4.80
C THR A 167 9.74 9.04 3.98
N GLY A 168 8.75 8.17 3.76
CA GLY A 168 7.67 8.38 2.81
C GLY A 168 8.07 8.05 1.38
N ASP A 169 9.25 7.48 1.14
CA ASP A 169 9.69 7.18 -0.21
C ASP A 169 8.91 6.00 -0.78
N PHE A 170 8.41 6.17 -2.00
CA PHE A 170 7.66 5.15 -2.71
C PHE A 170 8.29 4.88 -4.07
N HIS A 171 8.47 3.59 -4.36
CA HIS A 171 9.00 3.10 -5.62
C HIS A 171 8.03 2.09 -6.21
N LEU A 172 7.67 2.30 -7.48
CA LEU A 172 6.84 1.37 -8.24
C LEU A 172 7.48 1.12 -9.61
N SER A 173 7.48 -0.13 -10.05
CA SER A 173 7.84 -0.50 -11.42
C SER A 173 6.95 -1.59 -11.97
N PHE A 174 6.64 -1.47 -13.25
CA PHE A 174 5.81 -2.42 -14.00
C PHE A 174 6.13 -2.32 -15.49
N ILE A 175 5.70 -3.32 -16.26
CA ILE A 175 5.74 -3.29 -17.73
C ILE A 175 4.33 -3.01 -18.22
N ALA A 176 4.10 -1.83 -18.78
CA ALA A 176 2.84 -1.48 -19.42
C ALA A 176 2.71 -2.23 -20.75
N ASN A 177 1.53 -2.84 -20.97
CA ASN A 177 1.23 -3.56 -22.21
C ASN A 177 0.11 -2.83 -22.97
N THR A 178 0.36 -2.47 -24.22
CA THR A 178 -0.66 -1.87 -25.11
C THR A 178 -1.13 -2.86 -26.17
N THR A 179 -2.43 -2.83 -26.49
CA THR A 179 -3.02 -3.59 -27.61
C THR A 179 -3.29 -2.68 -28.81
N LYS A 180 -3.32 -3.25 -30.03
CA LYS A 180 -3.55 -2.48 -31.27
C LYS A 180 -4.85 -1.67 -31.30
N GLU A 181 -5.87 -2.12 -30.56
CA GLU A 181 -7.19 -1.47 -30.48
C GLU A 181 -7.13 -0.08 -29.82
N GLN A 182 -6.03 0.22 -29.11
CA GLN A 182 -5.84 1.48 -28.38
C GLN A 182 -5.32 2.62 -29.27
N ASN A 183 -5.04 2.35 -30.55
CA ASN A 183 -4.49 3.33 -31.50
C ASN A 183 -5.42 4.52 -31.80
N ASN A 184 -6.71 4.39 -31.53
CA ASN A 184 -7.69 5.46 -31.75
C ASN A 184 -7.82 6.42 -30.56
N GLN A 185 -7.17 6.13 -29.43
CA GLN A 185 -7.19 7.00 -28.26
C GLN A 185 -6.02 7.99 -28.30
N LYS A 186 -6.28 9.26 -27.93
CA LYS A 186 -5.23 10.29 -27.82
C LYS A 186 -4.17 9.91 -26.78
N GLN A 187 -4.56 9.20 -25.73
CA GLN A 187 -3.69 8.71 -24.67
C GLN A 187 -4.31 7.45 -24.04
N THR A 188 -3.48 6.53 -23.57
CA THR A 188 -3.93 5.29 -22.93
C THR A 188 -3.60 5.33 -21.44
N LEU A 189 -4.61 5.21 -20.57
CA LEU A 189 -4.42 5.10 -19.12
C LEU A 189 -3.75 3.75 -18.80
N ILE A 190 -2.60 3.80 -18.13
CA ILE A 190 -1.82 2.61 -17.79
C ILE A 190 -1.65 2.36 -16.30
N ALA A 191 -1.86 3.36 -15.45
CA ALA A 191 -1.87 3.15 -14.01
C ALA A 191 -2.72 4.21 -13.30
N GLU A 192 -3.39 3.76 -12.23
CA GLU A 192 -4.03 4.59 -11.22
C GLU A 192 -3.35 4.29 -9.89
N ILE A 193 -2.79 5.31 -9.25
CA ILE A 193 -1.97 5.17 -8.05
C ILE A 193 -2.53 6.10 -6.99
N TYR A 194 -2.93 5.51 -5.86
CA TYR A 194 -3.30 6.27 -4.68
C TYR A 194 -2.03 6.80 -3.99
N ILE A 195 -2.07 8.06 -3.56
CA ILE A 195 -0.99 8.79 -2.89
C ILE A 195 -1.62 9.52 -1.68
N PRO A 196 -1.39 9.07 -0.43
CA PRO A 196 -2.00 9.67 0.75
C PRO A 196 -1.30 10.98 1.14
N ARG A 197 -1.71 12.09 0.53
CA ARG A 197 -1.00 13.38 0.64
C ARG A 197 -1.05 13.95 2.05
N SER A 198 -2.20 13.91 2.71
CA SER A 198 -2.40 14.47 4.05
C SER A 198 -1.59 13.74 5.13
N VAL A 199 -1.36 12.43 4.97
CA VAL A 199 -0.71 11.59 5.99
C VAL A 199 0.80 11.47 5.78
N HIS A 200 1.22 11.16 4.55
CA HIS A 200 2.64 10.88 4.26
C HIS A 200 3.34 11.97 3.48
N TYR A 201 2.63 12.98 2.96
CA TYR A 201 3.24 14.06 2.19
C TYR A 201 2.65 15.44 2.52
N PRO A 202 2.54 15.83 3.80
CA PRO A 202 1.84 17.06 4.21
C PRO A 202 2.50 18.33 3.63
N ASN A 203 3.81 18.29 3.39
CA ASN A 203 4.57 19.39 2.77
C ASN A 203 4.76 19.20 1.24
N GLY A 204 3.98 18.31 0.64
CA GLY A 204 4.16 17.87 -0.74
C GLY A 204 5.25 16.82 -0.93
N PHE A 205 5.48 16.48 -2.19
CA PHE A 205 6.42 15.46 -2.62
C PHE A 205 7.02 15.85 -3.97
N SER A 206 8.17 15.26 -4.27
CA SER A 206 8.80 15.28 -5.58
C SER A 206 8.55 13.93 -6.27
N MET A 207 8.38 13.95 -7.59
CA MET A 207 8.07 12.76 -8.36
C MET A 207 8.93 12.63 -9.60
N SER A 208 9.39 11.42 -9.86
CA SER A 208 10.08 11.03 -11.09
C SER A 208 9.31 9.90 -11.75
N VAL A 209 8.93 10.07 -13.01
CA VAL A 209 8.25 9.06 -13.82
C VAL A 209 9.07 8.81 -15.07
N LYS A 210 9.46 7.55 -15.30
CA LYS A 210 10.21 7.12 -16.47
C LYS A 210 9.42 6.07 -17.26
N PRO A 211 9.50 6.09 -18.60
CA PRO A 211 10.22 7.07 -19.44
C PRO A 211 9.58 8.48 -19.44
N ASP A 212 10.34 9.51 -19.82
CA ASP A 212 9.96 10.93 -19.73
C ASP A 212 8.82 11.35 -20.66
N ASN A 213 8.47 10.52 -21.64
CA ASN A 213 7.37 10.75 -22.57
C ASN A 213 6.01 10.30 -22.01
N LEU A 214 5.95 9.80 -20.77
CA LEU A 214 4.70 9.53 -20.08
C LEU A 214 4.09 10.83 -19.55
N SER A 215 2.78 10.96 -19.65
CA SER A 215 2.07 12.08 -19.02
C SER A 215 1.38 11.62 -17.74
N THR A 216 1.40 12.48 -16.73
CA THR A 216 0.74 12.25 -15.44
C THR A 216 -0.31 13.30 -15.16
N LYS A 217 -1.42 12.89 -14.52
CA LYS A 217 -2.45 13.80 -14.01
C LYS A 217 -2.71 13.49 -12.54
N MET A 218 -2.83 14.51 -11.71
CA MET A 218 -3.28 14.38 -10.33
C MET A 218 -4.75 14.78 -10.22
N ASN A 219 -5.52 14.02 -9.43
CA ASN A 219 -6.84 14.38 -8.94
C ASN A 219 -6.88 14.03 -7.45
N GLU A 220 -6.86 15.02 -6.56
CA GLU A 220 -6.79 14.81 -5.11
C GLU A 220 -5.61 13.90 -4.71
N ASN A 221 -5.91 12.70 -4.20
CA ASN A 221 -4.95 11.66 -3.82
C ASN A 221 -4.72 10.60 -4.90
N MET A 222 -5.35 10.72 -6.08
CA MET A 222 -5.18 9.79 -7.19
C MET A 222 -4.27 10.37 -8.26
N MET A 223 -3.25 9.62 -8.61
CA MET A 223 -2.40 9.86 -9.77
C MET A 223 -2.78 8.93 -10.91
N TYR A 224 -2.89 9.50 -12.10
CA TYR A 224 -3.14 8.80 -13.35
C TYR A 224 -1.93 8.91 -14.25
N VAL A 225 -1.47 7.78 -14.79
CA VAL A 225 -0.31 7.71 -15.69
C VAL A 225 -0.75 7.24 -17.06
N TYR A 226 -0.34 7.95 -18.10
CA TYR A 226 -0.77 7.69 -19.47
C TYR A 226 0.41 7.45 -20.41
N LEU A 227 0.22 6.51 -21.34
CA LEU A 227 1.05 6.38 -22.53
C LEU A 227 0.59 7.37 -23.61
N PRO A 228 1.53 7.96 -24.38
CA PRO A 228 1.20 8.83 -25.50
C PRO A 228 0.58 8.04 -26.66
N SER A 229 -0.21 8.72 -27.50
CA SER A 229 -0.78 8.15 -28.73
C SER A 229 0.29 7.58 -29.66
N GLY A 230 -0.06 6.54 -30.41
CA GLY A 230 0.81 5.95 -31.44
C GLY A 230 1.84 4.95 -30.92
N VAL A 231 1.94 4.77 -29.60
CA VAL A 231 2.71 3.68 -28.98
C VAL A 231 1.87 2.40 -29.01
N SER A 232 2.01 1.60 -30.08
CA SER A 232 1.28 0.35 -30.28
C SER A 232 2.18 -0.87 -30.15
N ASN A 233 1.67 -1.95 -29.54
CA ASN A 233 2.41 -3.20 -29.28
C ASN A 233 3.75 -3.00 -28.55
N ALA A 234 3.86 -1.93 -27.77
CA ALA A 234 5.05 -1.67 -26.99
C ALA A 234 4.89 -2.26 -25.59
N SER A 235 5.92 -2.96 -25.14
CA SER A 235 6.13 -3.27 -23.73
C SER A 235 6.99 -2.15 -23.15
N VAL A 236 6.38 -1.24 -22.41
CA VAL A 236 7.08 -0.08 -21.83
C VAL A 236 7.40 -0.36 -20.37
N PHE A 237 8.69 -0.42 -20.03
CA PHE A 237 9.09 -0.51 -18.63
C PHE A 237 8.92 0.86 -17.96
N VAL A 238 8.00 0.92 -17.00
CA VAL A 238 7.64 2.12 -16.25
C VAL A 238 8.29 2.07 -14.88
N ARG A 239 8.89 3.19 -14.46
CA ARG A 239 9.38 3.39 -13.09
C ARG A 239 8.84 4.70 -12.55
N ILE A 240 8.32 4.65 -11.33
CA ILE A 240 7.77 5.79 -10.61
C ILE A 240 8.46 5.85 -9.25
N GLU A 241 8.95 7.03 -8.92
CA GLU A 241 9.58 7.32 -7.63
C GLU A 241 8.92 8.57 -7.06
N ILE A 242 8.47 8.49 -5.80
CA ILE A 242 7.87 9.59 -5.05
C ILE A 242 8.70 9.77 -3.79
N VAL A 243 9.18 10.98 -3.56
CA VAL A 243 10.05 11.33 -2.43
C VAL A 243 9.39 12.47 -1.66
N ARG A 244 9.26 12.32 -0.34
CA ARG A 244 8.69 13.37 0.52
C ARG A 244 9.56 14.62 0.49
N ASN A 245 8.95 15.79 0.33
CA ASN A 245 9.68 17.04 0.51
C ASN A 245 9.99 17.21 2.01
N ARG A 246 11.27 17.36 2.34
CA ARG A 246 11.67 17.67 3.72
C ARG A 246 11.15 19.05 4.07
N SER A 247 10.58 19.22 5.26
CA SER A 247 10.39 20.54 5.83
C SER A 247 11.76 21.21 5.90
N SER A 248 11.88 22.40 5.31
CA SER A 248 12.96 23.31 5.67
C SER A 248 12.72 23.69 7.12
N GLU A 249 13.34 22.97 8.06
CA GLU A 249 13.61 23.56 9.37
C GLU A 249 14.55 24.74 9.09
N LEU A 250 13.95 25.94 9.04
CA LEU A 250 14.69 27.17 9.28
C LEU A 250 15.25 27.04 10.70
N PHE A 251 16.57 27.19 10.78
CA PHE A 251 17.45 27.25 11.94
C PHE A 251 16.80 27.64 13.28
#